data_AF-A0A822ZCC6-F1
#
_entry.id   AF-A0A822ZCC6-F1
#
_cell.length_a   1.000
_cell.length_b   1.000
_cell.length_c   1.000
_cell.angle_alpha   90.00
_cell.angle_beta   90.00
_cell.angle_gamma   90.00
#
_symmetry.space_group_name_H-M   'P 1'
#
loop_
_entity.id
_entity.type
_entity.pdbx_description
1 polymer ?
#
loop_
_entity_poly.entity_id
_entity_poly.type
_entity_poly.pdbx_seq_one_letter_code
_entity_poly.pdbx_strand_id
1 'polypeptide(L)'
;MVLWLQLYNIPRNHISEKNCRLIVSAAGNVLDSPTPIPLGKPSRGRIIHLRVEVDLRKPLLRGFFLKHSRNPTWIRLAYEGLTCLCSYCGLVGHQWKKCRQISQGFSYEENFPLHHLHADRLR
;
A
#
# COMPACT_ATOMS: atom_id res chain seq x y z
N MET A 1 -2.29 6.78 -14.28
CA MET A 1 -3.30 5.73 -14.54
C MET A 1 -4.18 5.60 -13.32
N VAL A 2 -5.49 5.47 -13.50
CA VAL A 2 -6.43 5.26 -12.40
C VAL A 2 -6.58 3.77 -12.12
N LEU A 3 -6.37 3.38 -10.87
CA LEU A 3 -6.45 1.99 -10.40
C LEU A 3 -7.29 1.90 -9.13
N TRP A 4 -7.87 0.73 -8.92
CA TRP A 4 -8.40 0.34 -7.63
C TRP A 4 -7.26 -0.03 -6.68
N LEU A 5 -7.33 0.45 -5.45
CA LEU A 5 -6.40 0.15 -4.39
C LEU A 5 -7.15 -0.40 -3.17
N GLN A 6 -6.66 -1.54 -2.70
CA GLN A 6 -7.12 -2.21 -1.50
C GLN A 6 -6.09 -2.06 -0.39
N LEU A 7 -6.54 -1.57 0.77
CA LEU A 7 -5.73 -1.50 1.99
C LEU A 7 -6.10 -2.64 2.93
N TYR A 8 -5.09 -3.37 3.37
CA TYR A 8 -5.22 -4.51 4.28
C TYR A 8 -4.54 -4.24 5.62
N ASN A 9 -5.02 -4.93 6.65
CA ASN A 9 -4.48 -4.93 8.01
C ASN A 9 -4.53 -3.56 8.71
N ILE A 10 -5.42 -2.66 8.29
CA ILE A 10 -5.64 -1.40 9.02
C ILE A 10 -6.28 -1.73 10.38
N PRO A 11 -5.65 -1.33 11.50
CA PRO A 11 -6.25 -1.49 12.82
C PRO A 11 -7.63 -0.84 12.87
N ARG A 12 -8.61 -1.49 13.50
CA ARG A 12 -10.02 -1.05 13.48
C ARG A 12 -10.22 0.41 13.94
N ASN A 13 -9.45 0.83 14.94
CA ASN A 13 -9.44 2.21 15.47
C ASN A 13 -8.82 3.25 14.51
N HIS A 14 -8.13 2.82 13.46
CA HIS A 14 -7.51 3.69 12.46
C HIS A 14 -8.29 3.74 11.15
N ILE A 15 -9.40 3.00 11.03
CA ILE A 15 -10.27 3.03 9.86
C ILE A 15 -11.14 4.30 9.91
N SER A 16 -10.61 5.40 9.37
CA SER A 16 -11.34 6.64 9.11
C SER A 16 -11.05 7.11 7.68
N GLU A 17 -11.96 7.89 7.09
CA GLU A 17 -11.74 8.47 5.75
C GLU A 17 -10.45 9.29 5.71
N LYS A 18 -10.22 10.12 6.73
CA LYS A 18 -9.02 10.94 6.87
C LYS A 18 -7.74 10.08 6.88
N ASN A 19 -7.71 9.05 7.70
CA ASN A 19 -6.53 8.18 7.81
C ASN A 19 -6.28 7.42 6.52
N CYS A 20 -7.33 6.89 5.90
CA CYS A 20 -7.21 6.18 4.64
C CYS A 20 -6.72 7.11 3.51
N ARG A 21 -7.23 8.35 3.43
CA ARG A 21 -6.73 9.34 2.46
C ARG A 21 -5.26 9.68 2.70
N LEU A 22 -4.84 9.85 3.95
CA LEU A 22 -3.44 10.14 4.28
C LEU A 22 -2.52 8.97 3.91
N ILE A 23 -2.94 7.74 4.23
CA ILE A 23 -2.23 6.52 3.82
C ILE A 23 -2.09 6.44 2.30
N VAL A 24 -3.16 6.70 1.56
CA VAL A 24 -3.18 6.56 0.10
C VAL A 24 -2.44 7.70 -0.59
N SER A 25 -2.42 8.90 -0.03
CA SER A 25 -1.68 10.04 -0.60
C SER A 25 -0.19 9.76 -0.76
N ALA A 26 0.37 8.82 0.02
CA ALA A 26 1.74 8.36 -0.14
C ALA A 26 1.93 7.41 -1.34
N ALA A 27 0.85 6.78 -1.81
CA ALA A 27 0.84 5.88 -2.96
C ALA A 27 0.50 6.60 -4.28
N GLY A 28 -0.35 7.62 -4.22
CA GLY A 28 -0.78 8.38 -5.40
C GLY A 28 -1.88 9.40 -5.08
N ASN A 29 -2.48 9.97 -6.12
CA ASN A 29 -3.55 10.94 -5.97
C ASN A 29 -4.90 10.25 -5.70
N VAL A 30 -5.58 10.59 -4.61
CA VAL A 30 -6.82 9.95 -4.18
C VAL A 30 -8.01 10.54 -4.96
N LEU A 31 -8.77 9.70 -5.64
CA LEU A 31 -9.90 10.16 -6.47
C LEU A 31 -11.27 10.00 -5.79
N ASP A 32 -11.41 8.99 -4.93
CA ASP A 32 -12.67 8.67 -4.26
C ASP A 32 -12.57 8.68 -2.74
N SER A 33 -13.73 8.75 -2.08
CA SER A 33 -13.82 8.46 -0.66
C SER A 33 -13.54 6.98 -0.36
N PRO A 34 -12.75 6.67 0.68
CA PRO A 34 -12.42 5.30 1.07
C PRO A 34 -13.67 4.53 1.50
N THR A 35 -13.91 3.37 0.88
CA THR A 35 -15.08 2.53 1.17
C THR A 35 -14.67 1.27 1.93
N PRO A 36 -15.11 1.10 3.20
CA PRO A 36 -14.87 -0.14 3.94
C PRO A 36 -15.72 -1.30 3.42
N ILE A 37 -15.08 -2.37 3.01
CA ILE A 37 -15.70 -3.63 2.56
C ILE A 37 -15.51 -4.70 3.65
N PRO A 38 -16.60 -5.26 4.22
CA PRO A 38 -16.50 -6.35 5.19
C PRO A 38 -15.88 -7.61 4.58
N LEU A 39 -14.96 -8.26 5.30
CA LEU A 39 -14.37 -9.55 4.89
C LEU A 39 -15.25 -10.75 5.30
N GLY A 40 -16.55 -10.68 5.01
CA GLY A 40 -17.52 -11.67 5.47
C GLY A 40 -17.86 -11.49 6.95
N LYS A 41 -17.43 -12.43 7.81
CA LYS A 41 -17.73 -12.37 9.26
C LYS A 41 -17.06 -11.15 9.92
N PRO A 42 -17.69 -10.48 10.91
CA PRO A 42 -17.13 -9.31 11.59
C PRO A 42 -15.71 -9.52 12.17
N SER A 43 -15.38 -10.74 12.57
CA SER A 43 -14.06 -11.12 13.10
C SER A 43 -12.93 -11.09 12.06
N ARG A 44 -13.24 -11.15 10.77
CA ARG A 44 -12.24 -11.15 9.68
C ARG A 44 -11.77 -9.74 9.28
N GLY A 45 -12.36 -8.70 9.86
CA GLY A 45 -11.98 -7.31 9.61
C GLY A 45 -12.62 -6.70 8.36
N ARG A 46 -12.05 -5.57 7.89
CA ARG A 46 -12.51 -4.83 6.71
C ARG A 46 -11.31 -4.55 5.80
N ILE A 47 -11.54 -4.59 4.50
CA ILE A 47 -10.63 -4.02 3.49
C ILE A 47 -11.12 -2.61 3.19
N ILE A 48 -10.21 -1.66 2.97
CA ILE A 48 -10.59 -0.35 2.44
C ILE A 48 -10.33 -0.35 0.95
N HIS A 49 -11.36 0.01 0.18
CA HIS A 49 -11.31 0.06 -1.27
C HIS A 49 -11.51 1.50 -1.75
N LEU A 50 -10.68 1.93 -2.71
CA LEU A 50 -10.74 3.28 -3.26
C LEU A 50 -10.02 3.37 -4.62
N ARG A 51 -10.30 4.43 -5.40
CA ARG A 51 -9.56 4.75 -6.62
C ARG A 51 -8.41 5.72 -6.34
N VAL A 52 -7.28 5.42 -6.96
CA VAL A 52 -6.05 6.21 -6.88
C VAL A 52 -5.45 6.35 -8.27
N GLU A 53 -5.01 7.56 -8.58
CA GLU A 53 -4.18 7.82 -9.74
C GLU A 53 -2.69 7.68 -9.37
N VAL A 54 -2.01 6.77 -10.07
CA VAL A 54 -0.58 6.49 -9.90
C VAL A 54 0.21 6.71 -11.18
N ASP A 55 1.50 7.00 -11.04
CA ASP A 55 2.46 7.01 -12.14
C ASP A 55 3.17 5.65 -12.23
N LEU A 56 2.82 4.84 -13.23
CA LEU A 56 3.40 3.51 -13.44
C LEU A 56 4.88 3.51 -13.84
N ARG A 57 5.44 4.69 -14.13
CA ARG A 57 6.88 4.86 -14.38
C ARG A 57 7.70 4.84 -13.10
N LYS A 58 7.04 4.95 -11.94
CA LYS A 58 7.67 4.94 -10.61
C LYS A 58 7.33 3.65 -9.87
N PRO A 59 8.19 3.18 -8.95
CA PRO A 59 7.86 2.10 -8.04
C PRO A 59 6.56 2.39 -7.29
N LEU A 60 5.61 1.45 -7.33
CA LEU A 60 4.36 1.58 -6.59
C LEU A 60 4.55 1.19 -5.13
N LEU A 61 3.98 1.99 -4.22
CA LEU A 61 4.02 1.72 -2.80
C LEU A 61 3.24 0.45 -2.48
N ARG A 62 3.90 -0.56 -1.88
CA ARG A 62 3.27 -1.86 -1.55
C ARG A 62 2.75 -1.95 -0.14
N GLY A 63 3.16 -1.03 0.71
CA GLY A 63 2.83 -1.04 2.12
C GLY A 63 3.82 -0.23 2.93
N PHE A 64 3.50 -0.10 4.20
CA PHE A 64 4.28 0.65 5.16
C PHE A 64 3.99 0.09 6.56
N PHE A 65 4.94 0.30 7.47
CA PHE A 65 4.71 -0.01 8.86
C PHE A 65 4.00 1.17 9.53
N LEU A 66 2.80 0.91 10.05
CA LEU A 66 2.10 1.83 10.93
C LEU A 66 2.61 1.66 12.37
N LYS A 67 3.32 2.66 12.87
CA LYS A 67 3.79 2.71 14.27
C LYS A 67 2.68 3.27 15.16
N HIS A 68 1.77 2.40 15.60
CA HIS A 68 0.67 2.74 16.54
C HIS A 68 0.81 2.07 17.91
N SER A 69 1.70 1.08 18.05
CA SER A 69 1.95 0.37 19.30
C SER A 69 3.41 -0.09 19.37
N ARG A 70 3.79 -0.83 20.44
CA ARG A 70 5.11 -1.48 20.54
C ARG A 70 5.42 -2.38 19.35
N ASN A 71 4.39 -3.01 18.77
CA ASN A 71 4.50 -3.84 17.58
C ASN A 71 3.87 -3.09 16.39
N PRO A 72 4.67 -2.54 15.46
CA PRO A 72 4.14 -1.86 14.29
C PRO A 72 3.38 -2.86 13.40
N THR A 73 2.30 -2.38 12.78
CA THR A 73 1.48 -3.21 11.88
C THR A 73 1.85 -2.90 10.44
N TRP A 74 2.14 -3.93 9.64
CA TRP A 74 2.33 -3.78 8.20
C TRP A 74 0.98 -3.58 7.50
N ILE A 75 0.75 -2.36 7.01
CA ILE A 75 -0.39 -2.04 6.15
C ILE A 75 0.01 -2.41 4.73
N ARG A 76 -0.74 -3.31 4.11
CA ARG A 76 -0.47 -3.76 2.74
C ARG A 76 -1.38 -3.03 1.77
N LEU A 77 -0.77 -2.51 0.70
CA LEU A 77 -1.44 -1.89 -0.45
C LEU A 77 -1.45 -2.90 -1.60
N ALA A 78 -2.63 -3.18 -2.14
CA ALA A 78 -2.80 -4.03 -3.31
C ALA A 78 -3.52 -3.26 -4.42
N TYR A 79 -2.91 -3.19 -5.60
CA TYR A 79 -3.49 -2.57 -6.77
C TYR A 79 -4.22 -3.62 -7.61
N GLU A 80 -5.46 -3.37 -7.99
CA GLU A 80 -6.18 -4.26 -8.89
C GLU A 80 -5.86 -3.95 -10.36
N GLY A 81 -5.97 -4.97 -11.22
CA GLY A 81 -5.80 -4.81 -12.66
C GLY A 81 -4.35 -4.68 -13.15
N LEU A 82 -3.36 -4.67 -12.26
CA LEU A 82 -1.94 -4.69 -12.64
C LEU A 82 -1.44 -6.11 -12.86
N THR A 83 -1.29 -6.49 -14.13
CA THR A 83 -0.53 -7.68 -14.52
C THR A 83 0.96 -7.34 -14.52
N CYS A 84 1.80 -8.15 -13.86
CA CYS A 84 3.27 -8.00 -13.82
C CYS A 84 3.82 -6.82 -13.00
N LEU A 85 3.25 -6.57 -11.81
CA LEU A 85 3.93 -5.77 -10.78
C LEU A 85 5.10 -6.58 -10.19
N CYS A 86 6.31 -6.04 -10.25
CA CYS A 86 7.47 -6.70 -9.69
C CYS A 86 7.42 -6.70 -8.15
N SER A 87 7.40 -7.88 -7.55
CA SER A 87 7.38 -8.05 -6.08
C SER A 87 8.69 -7.64 -5.40
N TYR A 88 9.76 -7.44 -6.18
CA TYR A 88 11.02 -6.92 -5.68
C TYR A 88 11.06 -5.41 -5.77
N CYS A 89 10.97 -4.79 -6.96
CA CYS A 89 11.16 -3.35 -7.17
C CYS A 89 9.90 -2.49 -7.20
N GLY A 90 8.70 -3.07 -7.28
CA GLY A 90 7.44 -2.31 -7.36
C GLY A 90 7.18 -1.63 -8.71
N LEU A 91 8.02 -1.83 -9.73
CA LEU A 91 7.74 -1.39 -11.10
C LEU A 91 6.87 -2.40 -11.84
N VAL A 92 6.06 -1.90 -12.77
CA VAL A 92 5.25 -2.72 -13.67
C VAL A 92 6.09 -3.12 -14.90
N GLY A 93 5.83 -4.32 -15.43
CA GLY A 93 6.38 -4.78 -16.71
C GLY A 93 7.41 -5.92 -16.60
N HIS A 94 7.73 -6.37 -15.39
CA HIS A 94 8.58 -7.55 -15.19
C HIS A 94 8.25 -8.28 -13.88
N GLN A 95 8.64 -9.54 -13.82
CA GLN A 95 8.60 -10.33 -12.59
C GLN A 95 9.92 -10.17 -11.82
N TRP A 96 9.90 -10.45 -10.50
CA TRP A 96 11.10 -10.34 -9.66
C TRP A 96 12.30 -11.12 -10.21
N LYS A 97 12.09 -12.29 -10.82
CA LYS A 97 13.14 -13.11 -11.44
C LYS A 97 13.90 -12.41 -12.57
N LYS A 98 13.28 -11.40 -13.20
CA LYS A 98 13.87 -10.58 -14.27
C LYS A 98 14.11 -9.14 -13.80
N CYS A 99 14.16 -8.91 -12.49
CA CYS A 99 14.32 -7.58 -11.94
C CYS A 99 15.78 -7.12 -12.03
N ARG A 100 15.99 -6.02 -12.75
CA ARG A 100 17.31 -5.42 -12.93
C ARG A 100 17.95 -4.99 -11.61
N GLN A 101 17.16 -4.52 -10.63
CA GLN A 101 17.69 -4.09 -9.35
C GLN A 101 18.29 -5.25 -8.54
N ILE A 102 17.73 -6.46 -8.65
CA ILE A 102 18.32 -7.67 -8.05
C ILE A 102 19.68 -7.96 -8.71
N SER A 103 19.74 -7.93 -10.04
CA SER A 103 21.02 -8.18 -10.76
C SER A 103 22.09 -7.12 -10.48
N GLN A 104 21.69 -5.93 -10.03
CA GLN A 104 22.59 -4.83 -9.68
C GLN A 104 23.00 -4.85 -8.20
N GLY A 105 22.54 -5.82 -7.41
CA GLY A 105 22.94 -5.98 -6.02
C GLY A 105 22.31 -4.98 -5.04
N PHE A 106 21.24 -4.28 -5.45
CA PHE A 106 20.49 -3.46 -4.50
C PHE A 106 19.86 -4.36 -3.42
N SER A 107 19.72 -3.85 -2.21
CA SER A 107 18.98 -4.49 -1.14
C SER A 107 17.48 -4.22 -1.26
N TYR A 108 16.68 -5.00 -0.54
CA TYR A 108 15.24 -4.75 -0.45
C TYR A 108 14.95 -3.38 0.19
N GLU A 109 15.76 -2.98 1.18
CA GLU A 109 15.61 -1.72 1.92
C GLU A 109 15.91 -0.50 1.07
N GLU A 110 16.86 -0.60 0.13
CA GLU A 110 17.16 0.47 -0.84
C GLU A 110 16.02 0.66 -1.85
N ASN A 111 15.35 -0.42 -2.24
CA ASN A 111 14.24 -0.37 -3.19
C ASN A 111 12.89 -0.08 -2.52
N PHE A 112 12.79 -0.40 -1.23
CA PHE A 112 11.64 -0.19 -0.36
C PHE A 112 12.16 0.46 0.90
N PRO A 113 12.56 1.75 0.85
CA PRO A 113 12.86 2.48 2.07
C PRO A 113 11.67 2.27 2.97
N LEU A 114 11.91 1.71 4.17
CA LEU A 114 10.85 1.38 5.10
C LEU A 114 10.08 2.66 5.41
N HIS A 115 8.99 2.86 4.67
CA HIS A 115 8.12 3.98 4.94
C HIS A 115 7.47 3.65 6.28
N HIS A 116 7.89 4.39 7.30
CA HIS A 116 7.26 4.35 8.61
C HIS A 116 6.27 5.49 8.65
N LEU A 117 4.98 5.15 8.65
CA LEU A 117 3.97 6.13 8.97
C LEU A 117 3.77 6.08 10.48
N HIS A 118 4.07 7.19 11.15
CA HIS A 118 3.82 7.29 12.57
C HIS A 118 2.34 7.60 12.84
N ALA A 119 1.76 6.95 13.86
CA ALA A 119 0.34 7.08 14.16
C ALA A 119 -0.07 8.48 14.61
N ASP A 120 0.83 9.36 15.07
CA ASP A 120 0.51 10.77 15.37
C ASP A 120 -0.05 11.53 14.15
N ARG A 121 0.25 11.06 12.93
CA ARG A 121 -0.32 11.57 11.69
C ARG A 121 -1.71 11.03 11.39
N LEU A 122 -2.11 9.94 12.04
CA LEU A 122 -3.41 9.30 11.91
C LEU A 122 -4.26 9.62 13.16
N ARG A 123 -5.26 10.49 13.02
CA ARG A 123 -6.18 10.89 14.09
C ARG A 123 -7.60 10.55 13.68
#